data_AF-A0A3B0K461-F1
#
_entry.id   AF-A0A3B0K461-F1
#
_cell.length_a   1.000
_cell.length_b   1.000
_cell.length_c   1.000
_cell.angle_alpha   90.00
_cell.angle_beta   90.00
_cell.angle_gamma   90.00
#
_symmetry.space_group_name_H-M   'P 1'
#
loop_
_entity.id
_entity.type
_entity.pdbx_description
1 polymer ?
#
loop_
_entity_poly.entity_id
_entity_poly.type
_entity_poly.pdbx_seq_one_letter_code
_entity_poly.pdbx_strand_id
1 'polypeptide(L)'
;MHRPHEYRLQMDADCSRIRFSQFPDFEQHYLELELPTMRLLEHSLPDCVPLGDMLAKSARTLSDALNLFRKLLEDLRPFYDNFMDIDVLCHVLQPSPITTKDNTRVFPLKERVYLKVTIGDPFASIASMALKIIGPTEEVARLRQVLSDGLGNWDSELDMHKNLLRIFDLCYFPMPDWNEAHKPEQEQEQEQHCNICFVYRLDSGAVPIVSCDNARCVLKCHAACLEEWFKTQLDGKTFLDVSFGLCPYCKAVSGSQRNSLGESSKVKSFPLSSAEAVHLICCTLGCSVKQTVVRMEQRFFLNLILNIN
;
A
#
# COMPACT_ATOMS: atom_id res chain seq x y z
N MET A 1 27.45 12.24 35.65
CA MET A 1 26.46 12.41 34.57
C MET A 1 26.92 11.57 33.38
N HIS A 2 26.45 10.33 33.29
CA HIS A 2 26.66 9.51 32.08
C HIS A 2 25.85 10.15 30.95
N ARG A 3 26.50 10.61 29.88
CA ARG A 3 25.77 10.84 28.63
C ARG A 3 25.21 9.48 28.21
N PRO A 4 23.89 9.31 28.03
CA PRO A 4 23.38 8.09 27.42
C PRO A 4 24.10 7.91 26.08
N HIS A 5 24.53 6.69 25.76
CA HIS A 5 25.21 6.42 24.50
C HIS A 5 24.26 6.79 23.37
N GLU A 6 24.63 7.80 22.56
CA GLU A 6 23.79 8.34 21.48
C GLU A 6 23.56 7.34 20.32
N TYR A 7 24.32 6.23 20.32
CA TYR A 7 24.23 5.09 19.41
C TYR A 7 25.25 4.03 19.85
N ARG A 8 25.14 2.81 19.31
CA ARG A 8 26.15 1.75 19.36
C ARG A 8 26.91 1.69 18.03
N LEU A 9 28.24 1.82 18.11
CA LEU A 9 29.16 1.62 16.98
C LEU A 9 29.77 0.23 17.04
N GLN A 10 29.69 -0.51 15.94
CA GLN A 10 30.34 -1.80 15.73
C GLN A 10 31.30 -1.69 14.56
N MET A 11 32.41 -2.41 14.63
CA MET A 11 33.41 -2.50 13.55
C MET A 11 33.72 -3.97 13.32
N ASP A 12 33.97 -4.34 12.07
CA ASP A 12 34.43 -5.69 11.74
C ASP A 12 35.89 -5.91 12.15
N ALA A 13 36.34 -7.17 12.11
CA ALA A 13 37.68 -7.55 12.56
C ALA A 13 38.80 -6.87 11.75
N ASP A 14 38.55 -6.64 10.45
CA ASP A 14 39.53 -6.09 9.52
C ASP A 14 39.50 -4.56 9.45
N CYS A 15 38.66 -3.89 10.26
CA CYS A 15 38.41 -2.45 10.22
C CYS A 15 38.01 -1.93 8.82
N SER A 16 37.39 -2.78 8.01
CA SER A 16 36.93 -2.47 6.66
C SER A 16 35.50 -1.93 6.64
N ARG A 17 34.78 -2.05 7.76
CA ARG A 17 33.35 -1.78 7.84
C ARG A 17 32.92 -1.35 9.22
N ILE A 18 32.03 -0.38 9.26
CA ILE A 18 31.41 0.10 10.51
C ILE A 18 29.90 0.10 10.42
N ARG A 19 29.25 -0.16 11.55
CA ARG A 19 27.80 -0.15 11.70
C ARG A 19 27.40 0.70 12.91
N PHE A 20 26.58 1.71 12.67
CA PHE A 20 25.86 2.45 13.70
C PHE A 20 24.49 1.82 13.90
N SER A 21 24.07 1.67 15.14
CA SER A 21 22.80 1.02 15.52
C SER A 21 22.34 1.52 16.90
N GLN A 22 21.16 1.09 17.37
CA GLN A 22 20.66 1.44 18.72
C GLN A 22 20.61 2.96 18.94
N PHE A 23 20.12 3.69 17.94
CA PHE A 23 19.86 5.12 18.07
C PHE A 23 18.72 5.33 19.09
N PRO A 24 18.83 6.28 20.03
CA PRO A 24 17.74 6.62 20.94
C PRO A 24 16.46 6.98 20.16
N ASP A 25 15.31 6.46 20.62
CA ASP A 25 13.99 6.61 20.00
C ASP A 25 13.86 5.96 18.61
N PHE A 26 14.92 5.29 18.14
CA PHE A 26 15.07 4.74 16.80
C PHE A 26 15.87 3.43 16.86
N GLU A 27 15.61 2.58 17.85
CA GLU A 27 16.46 1.43 18.19
C GLU A 27 16.54 0.39 17.06
N GLN A 28 15.51 0.32 16.21
CA GLN A 28 15.45 -0.55 15.04
C GLN A 28 16.31 -0.04 13.86
N HIS A 29 16.76 1.21 13.91
CA HIS A 29 17.49 1.83 12.82
C HIS A 29 19.00 1.57 12.88
N TYR A 30 19.60 1.49 11.69
CA TYR A 30 21.03 1.27 11.52
C TYR A 30 21.56 1.88 10.22
N LEU A 31 22.86 2.15 10.22
CA LEU A 31 23.64 2.63 9.07
C LEU A 31 24.96 1.86 9.00
N GLU A 32 25.27 1.28 7.84
CA GLU A 32 26.48 0.52 7.62
C GLU A 32 27.29 1.11 6.46
N LEU A 33 28.57 1.38 6.71
CA LEU A 33 29.50 2.04 5.78
C LEU A 33 30.78 1.23 5.63
N GLU A 34 31.33 1.24 4.42
CA GLU A 34 32.68 0.75 4.10
C GLU A 34 33.75 1.77 4.53
N LEU A 35 34.89 1.30 5.02
CA LEU A 35 36.05 2.12 5.35
C LEU A 35 37.25 1.80 4.44
N PRO A 36 38.07 2.82 4.09
CA PRO A 36 37.93 4.24 4.43
C PRO A 36 37.03 5.02 3.46
N THR A 37 36.42 4.35 2.47
CA THR A 37 35.68 4.98 1.37
C THR A 37 34.39 5.70 1.80
N MET A 38 33.83 5.33 2.96
CA MET A 38 32.52 5.75 3.46
C MET A 38 31.38 5.45 2.49
N ARG A 39 31.55 4.44 1.64
CA ARG A 39 30.51 3.97 0.74
C ARG A 39 29.39 3.30 1.55
N LEU A 40 28.15 3.65 1.24
CA LEU A 40 26.98 3.03 1.85
C LEU A 40 26.93 1.54 1.51
N LEU A 41 26.82 0.69 2.52
CA LEU A 41 26.66 -0.75 2.38
C LEU A 41 25.20 -1.15 2.65
N GLU A 42 24.69 -0.84 3.84
CA GLU A 42 23.31 -1.14 4.24
C GLU A 42 22.72 -0.03 5.12
N HIS A 43 21.39 0.03 5.21
CA HIS A 43 20.66 0.90 6.12
C HIS A 43 19.23 0.44 6.35
N SER A 44 18.60 1.01 7.38
CA SER A 44 17.21 0.76 7.76
C SER A 44 16.15 1.65 7.11
N LEU A 45 16.51 2.78 6.48
CA LEU A 45 15.53 3.69 5.87
C LEU A 45 14.76 3.04 4.71
N PRO A 46 13.54 3.50 4.37
CA PRO A 46 12.79 3.02 3.20
C PRO A 46 13.64 3.05 1.93
N ASP A 47 13.49 2.03 1.08
CA ASP A 47 14.32 1.86 -0.11
C ASP A 47 14.12 3.00 -1.14
N CYS A 48 13.00 3.72 -1.06
CA CYS A 48 12.76 4.90 -1.89
C CYS A 48 13.56 6.14 -1.45
N VAL A 49 14.19 6.12 -0.27
CA VAL A 49 15.07 7.19 0.21
C VAL A 49 16.45 7.02 -0.41
N PRO A 50 16.93 7.97 -1.24
CA PRO A 50 18.20 7.85 -1.96
C PRO A 50 19.42 8.18 -1.06
N LEU A 51 19.54 7.48 0.07
CA LEU A 51 20.54 7.78 1.11
C LEU A 51 21.97 7.77 0.57
N GLY A 52 22.30 6.84 -0.33
CA GLY A 52 23.63 6.75 -0.96
C GLY A 52 24.00 8.04 -1.71
N ASP A 53 23.07 8.59 -2.50
CA ASP A 53 23.27 9.84 -3.22
C ASP A 53 23.38 11.04 -2.27
N MET A 54 22.58 11.05 -1.20
CA MET A 54 22.61 12.11 -0.20
C MET A 54 23.96 12.12 0.54
N LEU A 55 24.46 10.94 0.93
CA LEU A 55 25.78 10.77 1.56
C LEU A 55 26.90 11.22 0.60
N ALA A 56 26.89 10.75 -0.65
CA ALA A 56 27.91 11.13 -1.63
C ALA A 56 27.96 12.65 -1.88
N LYS A 57 26.79 13.30 -1.93
CA LYS A 57 26.69 14.75 -2.17
C LYS A 57 27.09 15.57 -0.96
N SER A 58 26.69 15.17 0.25
CA SER A 58 26.69 16.07 1.42
C SER A 58 27.59 15.63 2.57
N ALA A 59 28.04 14.37 2.63
CA ALA A 59 28.95 13.91 3.68
C ALA A 59 30.40 13.90 3.19
N ARG A 60 31.32 14.47 3.99
CA ARG A 60 32.77 14.47 3.72
C ARG A 60 33.56 13.76 4.80
N THR A 61 32.96 13.62 5.97
CA THR A 61 33.52 12.92 7.12
C THR A 61 32.52 11.89 7.65
N LEU A 62 33.01 10.98 8.48
CA LEU A 62 32.16 10.03 9.18
C LEU A 62 31.13 10.73 10.08
N SER A 63 31.51 11.85 10.68
CA SER A 63 30.61 12.66 11.49
C SER A 63 29.50 13.28 10.65
N ASP A 64 29.78 13.74 9.42
CA ASP A 64 28.75 14.29 8.53
C ASP A 64 27.75 13.22 8.13
N ALA A 65 28.23 12.02 7.79
CA ALA A 65 27.39 10.88 7.43
C ALA A 65 26.44 10.49 8.56
N LEU A 66 26.96 10.39 9.78
CA LEU A 66 26.18 10.07 10.97
C LEU A 66 25.15 11.17 11.29
N ASN A 67 25.57 12.45 11.26
CA ASN A 67 24.68 13.57 11.54
C ASN A 67 23.57 13.70 10.49
N LEU A 68 23.89 13.47 9.21
CA LEU A 68 22.88 13.41 8.14
C LEU A 68 21.87 12.30 8.42
N PHE A 69 22.33 11.08 8.73
CA PHE A 69 21.46 9.95 9.01
C PHE A 69 20.53 10.23 10.19
N ARG A 70 21.06 10.75 11.30
CA ARG A 70 20.26 11.15 12.48
C ARG A 70 19.21 12.21 12.14
N LYS A 71 19.59 13.22 11.33
CA LYS A 71 18.63 14.22 10.85
C LYS A 71 17.50 13.56 10.06
N LEU A 72 17.81 12.61 9.18
CA LEU A 72 16.79 11.89 8.40
C LEU A 72 15.87 11.05 9.29
N LEU A 73 16.38 10.45 10.38
CA LEU A 73 15.52 9.74 11.34
C LEU A 73 14.48 10.68 11.96
N GLU A 74 14.89 11.88 12.38
CA GLU A 74 13.94 12.88 12.90
C GLU A 74 12.96 13.36 11.82
N ASP A 75 13.45 13.65 10.60
CA ASP A 75 12.59 14.07 9.49
C ASP A 75 11.58 12.97 9.09
N LEU A 76 11.91 11.69 9.31
CA LEU A 76 11.06 10.52 9.04
C LEU A 76 10.21 10.08 10.24
N ARG A 77 10.32 10.73 11.40
CA ARG A 77 9.49 10.39 12.56
C ARG A 77 7.98 10.37 12.23
N PRO A 78 7.41 11.36 11.52
CA PRO A 78 5.99 11.32 11.15
C PRO A 78 5.62 10.11 10.27
N PHE A 79 6.54 9.62 9.43
CA PHE A 79 6.30 8.43 8.61
C PHE A 79 6.15 7.18 9.48
N TYR A 80 7.06 6.99 10.44
CA TYR A 80 7.01 5.83 11.34
C TYR A 80 5.84 5.92 12.31
N ASP A 81 5.57 7.11 12.88
CA ASP A 81 4.46 7.33 13.80
C ASP A 81 3.11 7.02 13.13
N ASN A 82 2.93 7.39 11.86
CA ASN A 82 1.70 7.05 11.11
C ASN A 82 1.48 5.55 10.97
N PHE A 83 2.54 4.75 10.79
CA PHE A 83 2.41 3.29 10.74
C PHE A 83 2.36 2.62 12.10
N MET A 84 2.87 3.24 13.17
CA MET A 84 2.89 2.65 14.51
C MET A 84 1.49 2.26 14.98
N ASP A 85 0.52 3.17 14.89
CA ASP A 85 -0.87 2.88 15.30
C ASP A 85 -1.52 1.81 14.40
N ILE A 86 -1.22 1.81 13.10
CA ILE A 86 -1.70 0.76 12.18
C ILE A 86 -1.11 -0.60 12.55
N ASP A 87 0.18 -0.67 12.85
CA ASP A 87 0.87 -1.93 13.14
C ASP A 87 0.41 -2.55 14.47
N VAL A 88 -0.05 -1.71 15.41
CA VAL A 88 -0.56 -2.16 16.72
C VAL A 88 -2.07 -2.41 16.71
N LEU A 89 -2.85 -1.57 16.02
CA LEU A 89 -4.31 -1.54 16.13
C LEU A 89 -5.02 -2.17 14.92
N CYS A 90 -4.28 -2.57 13.88
CA CYS A 90 -4.83 -3.26 12.72
C CYS A 90 -4.16 -4.61 12.50
N HIS A 91 -4.91 -5.58 11.98
CA HIS A 91 -4.36 -6.87 11.62
C HIS A 91 -3.63 -6.79 10.28
N VAL A 92 -2.39 -6.34 10.31
CA VAL A 92 -1.56 -6.21 9.10
C VAL A 92 -1.23 -7.60 8.54
N LEU A 93 -1.72 -7.87 7.33
CA LEU A 93 -1.50 -9.11 6.60
C LEU A 93 -0.24 -9.08 5.75
N GLN A 94 0.10 -7.90 5.22
CA GLN A 94 1.25 -7.65 4.35
C GLN A 94 1.82 -6.26 4.63
N PRO A 95 3.15 -6.10 4.71
CA PRO A 95 4.18 -7.15 4.61
C PRO A 95 4.26 -8.02 5.87
N SER A 96 4.94 -9.16 5.78
CA SER A 96 5.20 -10.05 6.91
C SER A 96 6.53 -10.77 6.70
N PRO A 97 7.55 -10.57 7.57
CA PRO A 97 7.55 -9.61 8.68
C PRO A 97 7.52 -8.16 8.19
N ILE A 98 7.05 -7.25 9.06
CA ILE A 98 7.13 -5.81 8.84
C ILE A 98 8.54 -5.32 9.18
N THR A 99 9.10 -4.45 8.36
CA THR A 99 10.40 -3.83 8.57
C THR A 99 10.32 -2.30 8.50
N THR A 100 11.37 -1.63 8.94
CA THR A 100 11.51 -0.17 8.85
C THR A 100 11.57 0.34 7.40
N LYS A 101 11.73 -0.55 6.42
CA LYS A 101 11.79 -0.18 5.01
C LYS A 101 10.42 -0.10 4.35
N ASP A 102 9.43 -0.76 4.94
CA ASP A 102 8.14 -1.00 4.31
C ASP A 102 7.25 0.24 4.36
N ASN A 103 6.91 0.75 3.19
CA ASN A 103 6.05 1.93 3.01
C ASN A 103 4.58 1.58 2.74
N THR A 104 4.17 0.33 2.97
CA THR A 104 2.83 -0.17 2.66
C THR A 104 2.32 -1.05 3.80
N ARG A 105 1.00 -1.02 4.04
CA ARG A 105 0.28 -1.94 4.92
C ARG A 105 -1.01 -2.41 4.25
N VAL A 106 -1.31 -3.69 4.36
CA VAL A 106 -2.60 -4.27 3.92
C VAL A 106 -3.24 -4.92 5.12
N PHE A 107 -4.45 -4.50 5.49
CA PHE A 107 -5.20 -5.04 6.62
C PHE A 107 -6.70 -5.15 6.29
N PRO A 108 -7.45 -6.02 6.98
CA PRO A 108 -8.89 -6.13 6.79
C PRO A 108 -9.60 -4.83 7.16
N LEU A 109 -10.53 -4.40 6.32
CA LEU A 109 -11.50 -3.36 6.65
C LEU A 109 -12.78 -3.99 7.21
N LYS A 110 -13.20 -5.10 6.60
CA LYS A 110 -14.30 -5.97 7.03
C LYS A 110 -14.17 -7.32 6.32
N GLU A 111 -15.13 -8.23 6.53
CA GLU A 111 -15.13 -9.52 5.84
C GLU A 111 -14.98 -9.36 4.32
N ARG A 112 -13.96 -10.03 3.76
CA ARG A 112 -13.59 -10.04 2.32
C ARG A 112 -13.20 -8.69 1.72
N VAL A 113 -13.08 -7.64 2.53
CA VAL A 113 -12.66 -6.31 2.08
C VAL A 113 -11.44 -5.89 2.86
N TYR A 114 -10.38 -5.53 2.15
CA TYR A 114 -9.11 -5.12 2.71
C TYR A 114 -8.81 -3.69 2.29
N LEU A 115 -8.13 -2.97 3.16
CA LEU A 115 -7.57 -1.67 2.87
C LEU A 115 -6.07 -1.81 2.72
N LYS A 116 -5.54 -1.28 1.61
CA LYS A 116 -4.12 -1.08 1.39
C LYS A 116 -3.80 0.40 1.56
N VAL A 117 -2.87 0.70 2.45
CA VAL A 117 -2.28 2.02 2.65
C VAL A 117 -0.86 1.99 2.11
N THR A 118 -0.49 2.98 1.30
CA THR A 118 0.88 3.14 0.79
C THR A 118 1.29 4.59 0.95
N ILE A 119 2.48 4.84 1.51
CA ILE A 119 3.09 6.17 1.57
C ILE A 119 4.16 6.25 0.48
N GLY A 120 3.92 7.07 -0.55
CA GLY A 120 4.82 7.18 -1.70
C GLY A 120 6.12 7.92 -1.38
N ASP A 121 6.02 9.03 -0.64
CA ASP A 121 7.13 9.86 -0.18
C ASP A 121 7.12 9.90 1.36
N PRO A 122 8.06 9.21 2.03
CA PRO A 122 8.15 9.20 3.48
C PRO A 122 8.28 10.60 4.11
N PHE A 123 8.92 11.56 3.41
CA PHE A 123 9.08 12.93 3.90
C PHE A 123 7.83 13.80 3.71
N ALA A 124 6.85 13.29 2.96
CA ALA A 124 5.55 13.92 2.72
C ALA A 124 4.42 12.91 2.97
N SER A 125 4.45 12.28 4.15
CA SER A 125 3.68 11.06 4.46
C SER A 125 2.19 11.15 4.09
N ILE A 126 1.45 12.12 4.64
CA ILE A 126 0.01 12.27 4.36
C ILE A 126 -0.23 12.74 2.93
N ALA A 127 0.55 13.70 2.44
CA ALA A 127 0.37 14.28 1.10
C ALA A 127 0.63 13.28 -0.04
N SER A 128 1.46 12.27 0.21
CA SER A 128 1.80 11.20 -0.74
C SER A 128 1.09 9.87 -0.45
N MET A 129 0.17 9.86 0.52
CA MET A 129 -0.56 8.67 0.90
C MET A 129 -1.53 8.26 -0.21
N ALA A 130 -1.54 6.97 -0.53
CA ALA A 130 -2.49 6.34 -1.42
C ALA A 130 -3.25 5.22 -0.69
N LEU A 131 -4.58 5.23 -0.86
CA LEU A 131 -5.48 4.26 -0.27
C LEU A 131 -6.16 3.44 -1.37
N LYS A 132 -6.16 2.12 -1.24
CA LYS A 132 -6.78 1.19 -2.20
C LYS A 132 -7.62 0.15 -1.48
N ILE A 133 -8.87 0.05 -1.89
CA ILE A 133 -9.81 -0.97 -1.40
C ILE A 133 -9.68 -2.22 -2.28
N ILE A 134 -9.56 -3.39 -1.65
CA ILE A 134 -9.42 -4.70 -2.29
C ILE A 134 -10.59 -5.57 -1.81
N GLY A 135 -11.36 -6.14 -2.74
CA GLY A 135 -12.51 -6.98 -2.40
C GLY A 135 -13.47 -7.16 -3.57
N PRO A 136 -14.69 -7.67 -3.32
CA PRO A 136 -15.74 -7.78 -4.33
C PRO A 136 -16.04 -6.44 -5.02
N THR A 137 -16.36 -6.49 -6.31
CA THR A 137 -16.51 -5.32 -7.19
C THR A 137 -17.54 -4.32 -6.67
N GLU A 138 -18.71 -4.79 -6.22
CA GLU A 138 -19.78 -3.92 -5.70
C GLU A 138 -19.36 -3.21 -4.41
N GLU A 139 -18.68 -3.91 -3.49
CA GLU A 139 -18.17 -3.33 -2.25
C GLU A 139 -17.08 -2.30 -2.53
N VAL A 140 -16.16 -2.60 -3.45
CA VAL A 140 -15.13 -1.66 -3.89
C VAL A 140 -15.77 -0.40 -4.48
N ALA A 141 -16.77 -0.54 -5.35
CA ALA A 141 -17.46 0.60 -5.96
C ALA A 141 -18.14 1.50 -4.92
N ARG A 142 -18.84 0.89 -3.94
CA ARG A 142 -19.50 1.62 -2.85
C ARG A 142 -18.50 2.34 -1.96
N LEU A 143 -17.45 1.64 -1.51
CA LEU A 143 -16.47 2.18 -0.57
C LEU A 143 -15.54 3.22 -1.20
N ARG A 144 -15.38 3.23 -2.53
CA ARG A 144 -14.63 4.30 -3.22
C ARG A 144 -15.26 5.67 -3.02
N GLN A 145 -16.60 5.76 -3.01
CA GLN A 145 -17.29 7.02 -2.73
C GLN A 145 -17.06 7.46 -1.28
N VAL A 146 -17.24 6.54 -0.33
CA VAL A 146 -16.97 6.78 1.10
C VAL A 146 -15.53 7.27 1.32
N LEU A 147 -14.57 6.63 0.68
CA LEU A 147 -13.16 7.01 0.75
C LEU A 147 -12.89 8.39 0.16
N SER A 148 -13.49 8.71 -0.98
CA SER A 148 -13.35 10.02 -1.63
C SER A 148 -13.89 11.15 -0.76
N ASP A 149 -15.10 10.99 -0.23
CA ASP A 149 -15.73 11.96 0.68
C ASP A 149 -14.94 12.10 1.97
N GLY A 150 -14.45 10.97 2.51
CA GLY A 150 -13.63 10.92 3.70
C GLY A 150 -12.30 11.66 3.56
N LEU A 151 -11.60 11.45 2.44
CA LEU A 151 -10.35 12.16 2.13
C LEU A 151 -10.57 13.67 1.97
N GLY A 152 -11.72 14.08 1.42
CA GLY A 152 -12.10 15.50 1.35
C GLY A 152 -12.34 16.15 2.72
N ASN A 153 -12.56 15.35 3.77
CA ASN A 153 -12.82 15.79 5.14
C ASN A 153 -11.72 15.36 6.12
N TRP A 154 -10.51 15.13 5.63
CA TRP A 154 -9.36 14.74 6.44
C TRP A 154 -9.10 15.74 7.57
N ASP A 155 -8.95 15.23 8.79
CA ASP A 155 -8.68 16.04 9.97
C ASP A 155 -7.17 16.05 10.27
N SER A 156 -6.54 17.22 10.20
CA SER A 156 -5.09 17.37 10.47
C SER A 156 -4.72 17.15 11.93
N GLU A 157 -5.68 17.24 12.84
CA GLU A 157 -5.45 17.06 14.28
C GLU A 157 -5.53 15.60 14.70
N LEU A 158 -5.95 14.71 13.80
CA LEU A 158 -6.02 13.27 14.02
C LEU A 158 -4.89 12.54 13.29
N ASP A 159 -4.37 11.48 13.90
CA ASP A 159 -3.46 10.56 13.22
C ASP A 159 -4.15 9.82 12.06
N MET A 160 -3.35 9.16 11.22
CA MET A 160 -3.83 8.41 10.07
C MET A 160 -4.82 7.31 10.46
N HIS A 161 -4.56 6.55 11.53
CA HIS A 161 -5.44 5.47 11.96
C HIS A 161 -6.83 5.98 12.35
N LYS A 162 -6.92 7.03 13.17
CA LYS A 162 -8.16 7.67 13.61
C LYS A 162 -8.92 8.31 12.44
N ASN A 163 -8.22 8.93 11.50
CA ASN A 163 -8.86 9.41 10.28
C ASN A 163 -9.49 8.26 9.49
N LEU A 164 -8.79 7.15 9.30
CA LEU A 164 -9.34 6.00 8.57
C LEU A 164 -10.56 5.40 9.29
N LEU A 165 -10.54 5.29 10.62
CA LEU A 165 -11.71 4.90 11.40
C LEU A 165 -12.91 5.82 11.15
N ARG A 166 -12.69 7.14 11.18
CA ARG A 166 -13.73 8.14 10.91
C ARG A 166 -14.27 8.06 9.49
N ILE A 167 -13.40 7.85 8.49
CA ILE A 167 -13.79 7.72 7.09
C ILE A 167 -14.73 6.53 6.89
N PHE A 168 -14.43 5.40 7.53
CA PHE A 168 -15.20 4.17 7.38
C PHE A 168 -16.29 3.95 8.44
N ASP A 169 -16.52 4.95 9.31
CA ASP A 169 -17.48 4.90 10.43
C ASP A 169 -17.29 3.66 11.32
N LEU A 170 -16.05 3.45 11.75
CA LEU A 170 -15.64 2.31 12.58
C LEU A 170 -15.15 2.77 13.96
N CYS A 171 -15.46 1.99 14.99
CA CYS A 171 -14.85 2.16 16.32
C CYS A 171 -13.45 1.51 16.40
N TYR A 172 -13.23 0.43 15.64
CA TYR A 172 -11.97 -0.31 15.56
C TYR A 172 -11.92 -1.09 14.24
N PHE A 173 -10.71 -1.38 13.76
CA PHE A 173 -10.51 -2.29 12.62
C PHE A 173 -10.62 -3.76 13.05
N PRO A 174 -11.05 -4.67 12.16
CA PRO A 174 -11.06 -6.10 12.46
C PRO A 174 -9.69 -6.60 12.89
N MET A 175 -9.67 -7.29 14.02
CA MET A 175 -8.52 -7.96 14.61
C MET A 175 -8.89 -9.43 14.86
N PRO A 176 -7.93 -10.36 14.81
CA PRO A 176 -8.19 -11.75 15.17
C PRO A 176 -8.72 -11.81 16.61
N ASP A 177 -9.76 -12.61 16.83
CA ASP A 177 -10.25 -12.86 18.17
C ASP A 177 -9.17 -13.56 19.01
N TRP A 178 -9.20 -13.37 20.33
CA TRP A 178 -8.24 -13.98 21.25
C TRP A 178 -8.15 -15.51 21.07
N ASN A 179 -9.29 -16.16 20.79
CA ASN A 179 -9.35 -17.60 20.52
C ASN A 179 -8.72 -17.99 19.19
N GLU A 180 -8.81 -17.14 18.16
CA GLU A 180 -8.13 -17.39 16.89
C GLU A 180 -6.63 -17.22 17.07
N ALA A 181 -6.16 -16.19 17.77
CA ALA A 181 -4.73 -15.94 18.01
C ALA A 181 -3.99 -17.11 18.71
N HIS A 182 -4.70 -17.93 19.49
CA HIS A 182 -4.15 -19.11 20.19
C HIS A 182 -4.35 -20.43 19.46
N LYS A 183 -5.03 -20.46 18.30
CA LYS A 183 -5.09 -21.68 17.49
C LYS A 183 -3.67 -22.06 17.03
N PRO A 184 -3.35 -23.36 16.87
CA PRO A 184 -2.09 -23.77 16.27
C PRO A 184 -1.95 -23.15 14.87
N GLU A 185 -0.79 -22.58 14.56
CA GLU A 185 -0.51 -21.91 13.27
C GLU A 185 -0.92 -22.79 12.07
N GLN A 186 -0.67 -24.09 12.15
CA GLN A 186 -1.01 -25.07 11.11
C GLN A 186 -2.51 -25.19 10.82
N GLU A 187 -3.37 -24.99 11.83
CA GLU A 187 -4.84 -25.07 11.66
C GLU A 187 -5.39 -23.74 11.11
N GLN A 188 -4.83 -22.61 11.53
CA GLN A 188 -5.18 -21.30 10.98
C GLN A 188 -4.78 -21.19 9.50
N GLU A 189 -3.58 -21.66 9.15
CA GLU A 189 -3.07 -21.60 7.78
C GLU A 189 -3.90 -22.47 6.83
N GLN A 190 -4.34 -23.65 7.26
CA GLN A 190 -5.18 -24.55 6.45
C GLN A 190 -6.50 -23.93 6.01
N GLU A 191 -7.16 -23.15 6.88
CA GLU A 191 -8.43 -22.47 6.57
C GLU A 191 -8.23 -21.22 5.68
N GLN A 192 -7.00 -20.75 5.51
CA GLN A 192 -6.67 -19.52 4.79
C GLN A 192 -5.85 -19.76 3.51
N HIS A 193 -5.58 -21.02 3.15
CA HIS A 193 -4.81 -21.37 1.95
C HIS A 193 -5.39 -20.79 0.66
N CYS A 194 -4.49 -20.45 -0.26
CA CYS A 194 -4.86 -20.14 -1.63
C CYS A 194 -5.48 -21.37 -2.30
N ASN A 195 -6.66 -21.23 -2.87
CA ASN A 195 -7.36 -22.31 -3.56
C ASN A 195 -6.73 -22.73 -4.91
N ILE A 196 -5.61 -22.09 -5.32
CA ILE A 196 -4.87 -22.42 -6.55
C ILE A 196 -3.56 -23.13 -6.21
N CYS A 197 -2.69 -22.51 -5.42
CA CYS A 197 -1.39 -23.09 -5.08
C CYS A 197 -1.37 -23.87 -3.75
N PHE A 198 -2.46 -23.84 -2.97
CA PHE A 198 -2.59 -24.47 -1.65
C PHE A 198 -1.58 -23.98 -0.60
N VAL A 199 -0.98 -22.82 -0.83
CA VAL A 199 -0.07 -22.14 0.10
C VAL A 199 -0.80 -20.95 0.73
N TYR A 200 -0.62 -20.70 2.02
CA TYR A 200 -1.12 -19.48 2.67
C TYR A 200 -0.20 -18.30 2.36
N ARG A 201 1.07 -18.36 2.79
CA ARG A 201 2.03 -17.28 2.61
C ARG A 201 3.10 -17.68 1.60
N LEU A 202 3.24 -16.90 0.52
CA LEU A 202 4.33 -17.07 -0.44
C LEU A 202 5.65 -16.54 0.15
N ASP A 203 6.79 -16.90 -0.45
CA ASP A 203 8.11 -16.38 -0.06
C ASP A 203 8.20 -14.84 -0.11
N SER A 204 7.38 -14.21 -0.96
CA SER A 204 7.25 -12.74 -1.03
C SER A 204 6.43 -12.12 0.13
N GLY A 205 5.92 -12.94 1.04
CA GLY A 205 5.03 -12.53 2.13
C GLY A 205 3.55 -12.37 1.72
N ALA A 206 3.21 -12.56 0.45
CA ALA A 206 1.83 -12.39 -0.05
C ALA A 206 0.88 -13.48 0.48
N VAL A 207 -0.36 -13.08 0.79
CA VAL A 207 -1.44 -13.95 1.30
C VAL A 207 -2.72 -13.91 0.44
N PRO A 208 -3.64 -14.88 0.56
CA PRO A 208 -4.77 -15.04 -0.35
C PRO A 208 -5.92 -14.09 0.01
N ILE A 209 -5.87 -12.89 -0.54
CA ILE A 209 -6.84 -11.80 -0.26
C ILE A 209 -7.81 -11.54 -1.42
N VAL A 210 -7.65 -12.22 -2.55
CA VAL A 210 -8.55 -12.04 -3.70
C VAL A 210 -9.72 -13.01 -3.63
N SER A 211 -10.94 -12.49 -3.77
CA SER A 211 -12.19 -13.26 -3.84
C SER A 211 -13.07 -12.76 -5.00
N CYS A 212 -13.99 -13.59 -5.50
CA CYS A 212 -14.91 -13.20 -6.58
C CYS A 212 -16.18 -12.51 -6.06
N ASP A 213 -17.04 -12.02 -6.95
CA ASP A 213 -18.25 -11.27 -6.52
C ASP A 213 -19.35 -12.14 -5.90
N ASN A 214 -19.32 -13.47 -6.10
CA ASN A 214 -20.29 -14.37 -5.49
C ASN A 214 -20.07 -14.48 -3.97
N ALA A 215 -21.03 -13.99 -3.19
CA ALA A 215 -21.03 -14.04 -1.73
C ALA A 215 -20.92 -15.47 -1.17
N ARG A 216 -21.48 -16.47 -1.87
CA ARG A 216 -21.47 -17.88 -1.47
C ARG A 216 -20.22 -18.64 -1.92
N CYS A 217 -19.34 -17.99 -2.68
CA CYS A 217 -18.11 -18.62 -3.13
C CYS A 217 -17.05 -18.55 -2.04
N VAL A 218 -16.43 -19.68 -1.76
CA VAL A 218 -15.36 -19.83 -0.77
C VAL A 218 -13.96 -19.55 -1.34
N LEU A 219 -13.88 -19.07 -2.59
CA LEU A 219 -12.61 -18.83 -3.25
C LEU A 219 -11.83 -17.70 -2.58
N LYS A 220 -10.63 -18.03 -2.09
CA LYS A 220 -9.55 -17.13 -1.70
C LYS A 220 -8.29 -17.48 -2.47
N CYS A 221 -7.64 -16.49 -3.07
CA CYS A 221 -6.45 -16.71 -3.87
C CYS A 221 -5.46 -15.56 -3.76
N HIS A 222 -4.18 -15.86 -3.98
CA HIS A 222 -3.18 -14.82 -4.19
C HIS A 222 -3.47 -14.08 -5.50
N ALA A 223 -3.18 -12.78 -5.52
CA ALA A 223 -3.31 -11.98 -6.73
C ALA A 223 -2.49 -12.55 -7.90
N ALA A 224 -1.26 -13.01 -7.62
CA ALA A 224 -0.36 -13.61 -8.61
C ALA A 224 -0.91 -14.94 -9.17
N CYS A 225 -1.38 -15.85 -8.32
CA CYS A 225 -1.95 -17.13 -8.77
C CYS A 225 -3.20 -16.91 -9.64
N LEU A 226 -4.05 -15.95 -9.28
CA LEU A 226 -5.24 -15.65 -10.09
C LEU A 226 -4.87 -14.97 -11.42
N GLU A 227 -3.82 -14.14 -11.44
CA GLU A 227 -3.32 -13.55 -12.68
C GLU A 227 -2.81 -14.62 -13.65
N GLU A 228 -2.00 -15.56 -13.17
CA GLU A 228 -1.53 -16.69 -13.98
C GLU A 228 -2.70 -17.52 -14.51
N TRP A 229 -3.70 -17.78 -13.67
CA TRP A 229 -4.93 -18.46 -14.10
C TRP A 229 -5.65 -17.72 -15.22
N PHE A 230 -5.80 -16.39 -15.13
CA PHE A 230 -6.46 -15.64 -16.20
C PHE A 230 -5.68 -15.66 -17.51
N LYS A 231 -4.33 -15.70 -17.47
CA LYS A 231 -3.50 -15.83 -18.67
C LYS A 231 -3.73 -17.14 -19.42
N THR A 232 -4.20 -18.20 -18.75
CA THR A 232 -4.50 -19.49 -19.40
C THR A 232 -5.92 -19.58 -19.96
N GLN A 233 -6.79 -18.60 -19.71
CA GLN A 233 -8.16 -18.59 -20.23
C GLN A 233 -8.22 -17.93 -21.62
N LEU A 234 -8.94 -18.54 -22.56
CA LEU A 234 -9.20 -17.96 -23.90
C LEU A 234 -9.89 -16.59 -23.82
N ASP A 235 -10.69 -16.38 -22.77
CA ASP A 235 -11.42 -15.14 -22.51
C ASP A 235 -10.70 -14.20 -21.52
N GLY A 236 -9.50 -14.58 -21.06
CA GLY A 236 -8.70 -13.78 -20.14
C GLY A 236 -8.24 -12.50 -20.82
N LYS A 237 -8.66 -11.34 -20.31
CA LYS A 237 -8.23 -10.04 -20.81
C LYS A 237 -7.47 -9.29 -19.72
N THR A 238 -6.23 -8.90 -20.05
CA THR A 238 -5.46 -7.93 -19.28
C THR A 238 -5.72 -6.53 -19.83
N PHE A 239 -6.22 -5.61 -19.01
CA PHE A 239 -6.37 -4.21 -19.38
C PHE A 239 -5.90 -3.32 -18.22
N LEU A 240 -4.99 -2.38 -18.50
CA LEU A 240 -4.46 -1.41 -17.52
C LEU A 240 -4.10 -2.05 -16.16
N ASP A 241 -3.30 -3.11 -16.18
CA ASP A 241 -2.84 -3.85 -14.99
C ASP A 241 -3.93 -4.53 -14.15
N VAL A 242 -5.10 -4.72 -14.74
CA VAL A 242 -6.19 -5.50 -14.15
C VAL A 242 -6.52 -6.67 -15.07
N SER A 243 -6.52 -7.87 -14.50
CA SER A 243 -6.92 -9.09 -15.19
C SER A 243 -8.35 -9.44 -14.77
N PHE A 244 -9.21 -9.70 -15.74
CA PHE A 244 -10.61 -10.05 -15.50
C PHE A 244 -10.95 -11.37 -16.17
N GLY A 245 -11.81 -12.16 -15.52
CA GLY A 245 -12.30 -13.42 -16.07
C GLY A 245 -13.33 -14.08 -15.16
N LEU A 246 -13.75 -15.29 -15.55
CA LEU A 246 -14.68 -16.08 -14.77
C LEU A 246 -13.96 -16.73 -13.59
N CYS A 247 -14.59 -16.65 -12.41
CA CYS A 247 -14.13 -17.29 -11.19
C CYS A 247 -13.91 -18.79 -11.45
N PRO A 248 -12.75 -19.37 -11.10
CA PRO A 248 -12.46 -20.78 -11.36
C PRO A 248 -13.50 -21.72 -10.75
N TYR A 249 -14.06 -21.34 -9.59
CA TYR A 249 -15.00 -22.15 -8.81
C TYR A 249 -16.46 -21.95 -9.23
N CYS A 250 -17.00 -20.73 -9.14
CA CYS A 250 -18.43 -20.49 -9.31
C CYS A 250 -18.82 -19.85 -10.66
N LYS A 251 -17.85 -19.58 -11.53
CA LYS A 251 -18.03 -18.93 -12.83
C LYS A 251 -18.65 -17.51 -12.79
N ALA A 252 -18.82 -16.90 -11.63
CA ALA A 252 -19.15 -15.48 -11.52
C ALA A 252 -17.97 -14.60 -11.98
N VAL A 253 -18.23 -13.33 -12.30
CA VAL A 253 -17.18 -12.37 -12.67
C VAL A 253 -16.19 -12.20 -11.51
N SER A 254 -14.90 -12.16 -11.84
CA SER A 254 -13.80 -11.94 -10.91
C SER A 254 -12.73 -11.07 -11.55
N GLY A 255 -12.19 -10.13 -10.76
CA GLY A 255 -11.08 -9.26 -11.17
C GLY A 255 -9.90 -9.38 -10.21
N SER A 256 -8.69 -9.28 -10.73
CA SER A 256 -7.46 -9.11 -9.95
C SER A 256 -6.80 -7.81 -10.37
N GLN A 257 -6.60 -6.88 -9.44
CA GLN A 257 -5.82 -5.66 -9.68
C GLN A 257 -4.38 -5.91 -9.22
N ARG A 258 -3.39 -5.61 -10.06
CA ARG A 258 -1.98 -5.71 -9.67
C ARG A 258 -1.69 -4.86 -8.43
N ASN A 259 -0.80 -5.41 -7.59
CA ASN A 259 0.01 -4.63 -6.67
C ASN A 259 1.32 -4.31 -7.40
N SER A 260 1.32 -3.30 -8.28
CA SER A 260 2.58 -2.81 -8.83
C SER A 260 3.35 -2.06 -7.74
N LEU A 261 4.48 -2.63 -7.34
CA LEU A 261 5.59 -1.91 -6.73
C LEU A 261 6.18 -0.99 -7.81
N GLY A 262 6.30 0.30 -7.47
CA GLY A 262 7.14 1.33 -8.08
C GLY A 262 7.33 1.36 -9.61
N GLU A 263 6.75 2.36 -10.28
CA GLU A 263 7.49 3.13 -11.27
C GLU A 263 6.82 4.50 -11.51
N SER A 264 7.53 5.56 -11.10
CA SER A 264 7.23 6.94 -11.44
C SER A 264 7.54 7.16 -12.92
N SER A 265 6.51 7.32 -13.73
CA SER A 265 6.63 7.90 -15.07
C SER A 265 5.57 8.98 -15.23
N LYS A 266 6.02 10.23 -15.26
CA LYS A 266 5.23 11.41 -15.64
C LYS A 266 4.50 11.14 -16.96
N VAL A 267 3.18 10.99 -16.91
CA VAL A 267 2.32 11.15 -18.08
C VAL A 267 1.27 12.20 -17.73
N LYS A 268 1.36 13.35 -18.40
CA LYS A 268 0.28 14.32 -18.46
C LYS A 268 -0.90 13.66 -19.17
N SER A 269 -2.03 13.50 -18.50
CA SER A 269 -3.31 13.30 -19.17
C SER A 269 -4.45 13.91 -18.35
N PHE A 270 -5.10 14.90 -18.96
CA PHE A 270 -6.40 15.42 -18.58
C PHE A 270 -7.49 14.32 -18.63
N PRO A 271 -8.64 14.54 -17.98
CA PRO A 271 -9.42 13.46 -17.39
C PRO A 271 -10.36 12.84 -18.41
N LEU A 272 -10.33 11.50 -18.49
CA LEU A 272 -11.47 10.72 -18.93
C LEU A 272 -11.86 9.85 -17.76
N SER A 273 -13.08 10.07 -17.25
CA SER A 273 -13.57 9.42 -16.04
C SER A 273 -13.58 7.91 -16.24
N SER A 274 -13.06 7.19 -15.26
CA SER A 274 -13.02 5.72 -15.16
C SER A 274 -14.41 5.05 -15.07
N ALA A 275 -15.49 5.82 -15.24
CA ALA A 275 -16.87 5.33 -15.30
C ALA A 275 -17.30 4.89 -16.71
N GLU A 276 -16.72 5.43 -17.78
CA GLU A 276 -17.12 5.09 -19.17
C GLU A 276 -16.54 3.77 -19.68
N ALA A 277 -15.37 3.36 -19.17
CA ALA A 277 -14.75 2.08 -19.55
C ALA A 277 -15.50 0.85 -18.98
N VAL A 278 -16.21 1.02 -17.86
CA VAL A 278 -17.05 -0.04 -17.26
C VAL A 278 -18.45 -0.05 -17.86
N HIS A 279 -18.97 1.12 -18.25
CA HIS A 279 -20.30 1.21 -18.87
C HIS A 279 -20.37 0.63 -20.29
N LEU A 280 -19.24 0.55 -21.01
CA LEU A 280 -19.19 -0.04 -22.36
C LEU A 280 -19.20 -1.58 -22.39
N ILE A 281 -18.90 -2.25 -21.27
CA ILE A 281 -18.81 -3.72 -21.21
C ILE A 281 -20.15 -4.36 -20.79
N CYS A 282 -21.03 -3.63 -20.09
CA CYS A 282 -22.37 -4.12 -19.72
C CYS A 282 -23.47 -3.85 -20.77
N CYS A 283 -23.26 -2.96 -21.75
CA CYS A 283 -24.31 -2.58 -22.71
C CYS A 283 -24.40 -3.44 -23.99
N THR A 284 -23.57 -4.46 -24.19
CA THR A 284 -23.62 -5.32 -25.39
C THR A 284 -24.47 -6.59 -25.26
N LEU A 285 -25.09 -6.84 -24.10
CA LEU A 285 -26.06 -7.93 -23.91
C LEU A 285 -27.45 -7.37 -23.53
N GLY A 286 -28.01 -6.55 -24.44
CA GLY A 286 -29.44 -6.37 -24.71
C GLY A 286 -30.40 -6.01 -23.56
N CYS A 287 -30.76 -4.72 -23.45
CA CYS A 287 -32.17 -4.27 -23.46
C CYS A 287 -32.27 -2.75 -23.65
N SER A 288 -33.24 -2.32 -24.45
CA SER A 288 -33.60 -0.94 -24.82
C SER A 288 -34.24 -0.17 -23.65
N VAL A 289 -33.83 1.08 -23.37
CA VAL A 289 -34.69 2.26 -23.14
C VAL A 289 -33.86 3.56 -23.32
N LYS A 290 -34.49 4.55 -23.94
CA LYS A 290 -34.02 5.85 -24.43
C LYS A 290 -33.69 6.90 -23.34
N GLN A 291 -32.79 7.83 -23.73
CA GLN A 291 -32.74 9.28 -23.44
C GLN A 291 -33.09 9.79 -22.04
N THR A 292 -32.14 10.50 -21.40
CA THR A 292 -32.21 11.96 -21.11
C THR A 292 -30.91 12.42 -20.42
N VAL A 293 -29.89 12.82 -21.19
CA VAL A 293 -28.80 13.69 -20.71
C VAL A 293 -28.42 14.65 -21.85
N VAL A 294 -29.27 15.65 -22.08
CA VAL A 294 -28.92 16.88 -22.79
C VAL A 294 -29.52 18.01 -21.97
N ARG A 295 -28.68 18.66 -21.15
CA ARG A 295 -28.78 20.04 -20.63
C ARG A 295 -28.11 20.14 -19.26
N MET A 296 -26.78 20.29 -19.24
CA MET A 296 -26.13 21.10 -18.21
C MET A 296 -24.67 21.54 -18.53
N GLU A 297 -24.18 21.36 -19.76
CA GLU A 297 -22.85 21.84 -20.18
C GLU A 297 -22.91 22.89 -21.30
N GLN A 298 -23.67 23.97 -21.10
CA GLN A 298 -23.62 25.14 -21.99
C GLN A 298 -23.54 26.49 -21.25
N ARG A 299 -23.23 26.51 -19.95
CA ARG A 299 -23.08 27.77 -19.19
C ARG A 299 -21.70 28.05 -18.59
N PHE A 300 -20.73 27.16 -18.73
CA PHE A 300 -19.37 27.40 -18.23
C PHE A 300 -18.29 27.59 -19.31
N PHE A 301 -18.57 27.28 -20.58
CA PHE A 301 -17.60 27.44 -21.67
C PHE A 301 -17.70 28.77 -22.45
N LEU A 302 -18.64 29.66 -22.14
CA LEU A 302 -18.76 30.97 -22.80
C LEU A 302 -18.10 32.15 -22.06
N ASN A 303 -17.48 31.94 -20.89
CA ASN A 303 -16.83 33.01 -20.13
C ASN A 303 -15.29 32.98 -20.14
N LEU A 304 -14.67 32.08 -20.93
CA LEU A 304 -13.20 32.00 -21.03
C LEU A 304 -12.63 32.42 -22.39
N ILE A 305 -13.45 32.97 -23.30
CA ILE A 305 -13.01 33.49 -24.62
C ILE A 305 -13.38 35.00 -24.77
N LEU A 306 -13.43 35.77 -23.67
CA LEU A 306 -13.67 37.21 -23.73
C LEU A 306 -12.77 38.09 -22.86
N ASN A 307 -11.62 37.58 -22.38
CA ASN A 307 -10.63 38.43 -21.67
C ASN A 307 -9.18 38.09 -22.03
N ILE A 308 -8.87 38.14 -23.33
CA ILE A 308 -7.52 38.43 -23.81
C ILE A 308 -7.65 39.50 -24.89
N ASN A 309 -7.60 40.76 -24.44
CA ASN A 309 -7.04 41.91 -25.14
C ASN A 309 -6.29 42.72 -24.09
#